data_AF-A0A839SSQ6-F1
#
_entry.id   AF-A0A839SSQ6-F1
#
_cell.length_a   1.000
_cell.length_b   1.000
_cell.length_c   1.000
_cell.angle_alpha   90.00
_cell.angle_beta   90.00
_cell.angle_gamma   90.00
#
_symmetry.space_group_name_H-M   'P 1'
#
loop_
_entity.id
_entity.type
_entity.pdbx_description
1 polymer ?
#
loop_
_entity_poly.entity_id
_entity_poly.type
_entity_poly.pdbx_seq_one_letter_code
_entity_poly.pdbx_strand_id
1 'polypeptide(L)'
;MSEILGAGFLWFKAIHVISVIAWMAGLLYLPRLFVYHCDAEKGSTQSETFKVMERRLLRGIMNPAMIATWIFGLLLMVDLEAWREPWFHAKALLILVLTHLHHLYGRWRKDFERDANERSPRFYRIMNEVPAVVMAIIVILVIVKPF
;
A
#
# COMPACT_ATOMS: atom_id res chain seq x y z
N MET A 1 24.01 -7.93 -15.90
CA MET A 1 23.42 -8.09 -14.55
C MET A 1 24.45 -7.57 -13.59
N SER A 2 24.16 -6.47 -12.90
CA SER A 2 25.06 -6.00 -11.86
C SER A 2 25.03 -7.02 -10.71
N GLU A 3 26.19 -7.45 -10.23
CA GLU A 3 26.27 -8.42 -9.11
C GLU A 3 26.26 -7.70 -7.75
N ILE A 4 25.54 -6.57 -7.63
CA ILE A 4 25.61 -5.72 -6.44
C ILE A 4 25.06 -6.47 -5.22
N LEU A 5 24.00 -7.27 -5.41
CA LEU A 5 23.41 -8.07 -4.33
C LEU A 5 24.03 -9.48 -4.20
N GLY A 6 24.76 -9.94 -5.22
CA GLY A 6 25.45 -11.24 -5.25
C GLY A 6 24.58 -12.40 -4.74
N ALA A 7 25.12 -13.22 -3.83
CA ALA A 7 24.41 -14.35 -3.21
C ALA A 7 23.17 -13.95 -2.38
N GLY A 8 23.05 -12.66 -2.02
CA GLY A 8 21.91 -12.13 -1.26
C GLY A 8 20.65 -11.88 -2.10
N PHE A 9 20.74 -11.88 -3.43
CA PHE A 9 19.64 -11.49 -4.32
C PHE A 9 18.29 -12.14 -3.97
N LEU A 10 18.27 -13.46 -3.74
CA LEU A 10 17.03 -14.19 -3.42
C LEU A 10 16.40 -13.75 -2.10
N TRP A 11 17.21 -13.42 -1.09
CA TRP A 11 16.73 -12.89 0.18
C TRP A 11 16.13 -11.49 0.03
N PHE A 12 16.79 -10.60 -0.72
CA PHE A 12 16.25 -9.26 -1.00
C PHE A 12 14.93 -9.35 -1.76
N LYS A 13 14.84 -10.25 -2.75
CA LYS A 13 13.60 -10.53 -3.48
C LYS A 13 12.50 -11.08 -2.56
N ALA A 14 12.82 -12.03 -1.68
CA ALA A 14 11.86 -12.58 -0.74
C ALA A 14 11.32 -11.51 0.23
N ILE A 15 12.21 -10.72 0.84
CA ILE A 15 11.82 -9.66 1.76
C ILE A 15 11.00 -8.58 1.05
N HIS A 16 11.36 -8.22 -0.20
CA HIS A 16 10.55 -7.31 -1.02
C HIS A 16 9.12 -7.86 -1.18
N VAL A 17 8.96 -9.11 -1.60
CA VAL A 17 7.64 -9.71 -1.80
C VAL A 17 6.84 -9.77 -0.50
N ILE A 18 7.46 -10.18 0.62
CA ILE A 18 6.81 -10.18 1.94
C ILE A 18 6.31 -8.78 2.30
N SER A 19 7.15 -7.76 2.10
CA SER A 19 6.79 -6.37 2.39
C SER A 19 5.65 -5.86 1.51
N VAL A 20 5.64 -6.21 0.22
CA VAL A 20 4.55 -5.85 -0.71
C VAL A 20 3.24 -6.48 -0.27
N ILE A 21 3.25 -7.78 0.10
CA ILE A 21 2.04 -8.48 0.57
C ILE A 21 1.50 -7.81 1.84
N ALA A 22 2.37 -7.52 2.82
CA ALA A 22 1.97 -6.86 4.06
C ALA A 22 1.41 -5.45 3.82
N TRP A 23 2.02 -4.69 2.91
CA TRP A 23 1.55 -3.35 2.55
C TRP A 23 0.20 -3.40 1.82
N MET A 24 0.05 -4.31 0.85
CA MET A 24 -1.19 -4.50 0.09
C MET A 24 -2.34 -4.97 0.97
N ALA A 25 -2.10 -5.86 1.93
CA ALA A 25 -3.12 -6.28 2.89
C ALA A 25 -3.70 -5.08 3.64
N GLY A 26 -2.85 -4.15 4.09
CA GLY A 26 -3.31 -2.93 4.74
C GLY A 26 -4.00 -1.94 3.80
N LEU A 27 -3.52 -1.78 2.56
CA LEU A 27 -4.16 -0.93 1.56
C LEU A 27 -5.58 -1.39 1.18
N LEU A 28 -5.80 -2.72 1.16
CA LEU A 28 -7.11 -3.31 0.88
C LEU A 28 -8.02 -3.35 2.10
N TYR A 29 -7.46 -3.34 3.32
CA TYR A 29 -8.25 -3.48 4.54
C TYR A 29 -8.61 -2.14 5.21
N LEU A 30 -7.71 -1.15 5.17
CA LEU A 30 -7.92 0.13 5.84
C LEU A 30 -9.13 0.92 5.33
N PRO A 31 -9.41 1.01 4.01
CA PRO A 31 -10.63 1.65 3.51
C PRO A 31 -11.90 0.97 4.01
N ARG A 32 -11.86 -0.36 4.15
CA ARG A 32 -12.97 -1.13 4.67
C ARG A 32 -13.25 -0.83 6.14
N LEU A 33 -12.21 -0.59 6.95
CA LEU A 33 -12.39 -0.06 8.30
C LEU A 33 -13.05 1.32 8.28
N PHE A 34 -12.64 2.22 7.39
CA PHE A 34 -13.26 3.55 7.25
C PHE A 34 -14.75 3.47 6.89
N VAL A 35 -15.16 2.52 6.05
CA VAL A 35 -16.59 2.27 5.76
C VAL A 35 -17.35 2.00 7.06
N TYR A 36 -16.87 1.07 7.89
CA TYR A 36 -17.52 0.73 9.15
C TYR A 36 -17.44 1.86 10.18
N HIS A 37 -16.35 2.64 10.18
CA HIS A 37 -16.19 3.77 11.08
C HIS A 37 -17.14 4.92 10.73
N CYS A 38 -17.50 5.11 9.45
CA CYS A 38 -18.54 6.09 9.08
C CYS A 38 -19.90 5.79 9.72
N ASP A 39 -20.20 4.52 9.96
CA ASP A 39 -21.48 4.08 10.53
C ASP A 39 -21.46 4.10 12.08
N ALA A 40 -20.28 4.27 12.70
CA ALA A 40 -20.15 4.35 14.14
C ALA A 40 -20.45 5.76 14.66
N GLU A 41 -21.20 5.85 15.75
CA GLU A 41 -21.46 7.12 16.42
C GLU A 41 -20.16 7.70 17.00
N LYS A 42 -19.95 9.01 16.83
CA LYS A 42 -18.76 9.73 17.32
C LYS A 42 -18.63 9.58 18.83
N GLY A 43 -17.44 9.22 19.30
CA GLY A 43 -17.16 9.00 20.73
C GLY A 43 -17.74 7.70 21.31
N SER A 44 -18.46 6.89 20.52
CA SER A 44 -18.86 5.56 20.95
C SER A 44 -17.65 4.63 21.16
N THR A 45 -17.82 3.59 21.97
CA THR A 45 -16.80 2.54 22.15
C THR A 45 -16.34 1.95 20.82
N GLN A 46 -17.26 1.84 19.86
CA GLN A 46 -16.95 1.33 18.53
C GLN A 46 -16.04 2.30 17.74
N SER A 47 -16.35 3.60 17.73
CA SER A 47 -15.50 4.61 17.08
C SER A 47 -14.10 4.65 17.68
N GLU A 48 -13.99 4.67 19.02
CA GLU A 48 -12.68 4.67 19.69
C GLU A 48 -11.87 3.39 19.40
N THR A 49 -12.55 2.25 19.29
CA THR A 49 -11.92 0.99 18.88
C THR A 49 -11.39 1.07 17.45
N PHE A 50 -12.17 1.63 16.51
CA PHE A 50 -11.72 1.82 15.13
C PHE A 50 -10.52 2.77 15.05
N LYS A 51 -10.52 3.90 15.77
CA LYS A 51 -9.35 4.81 15.83
C LYS A 51 -8.07 4.06 16.23
N VAL A 52 -8.15 3.15 17.21
CA VAL A 52 -7.02 2.32 17.63
C VAL A 52 -6.61 1.32 16.54
N MET A 53 -7.57 0.60 15.95
CA MET A 53 -7.32 -0.39 14.90
C MET A 53 -6.67 0.24 13.66
N GLU A 54 -7.24 1.33 13.16
CA GLU A 54 -6.73 2.05 11.99
C GLU A 54 -5.32 2.58 12.24
N ARG A 55 -5.06 3.15 13.43
CA ARG A 55 -3.73 3.63 13.80
C ARG A 55 -2.70 2.52 13.88
N ARG A 56 -3.05 1.38 14.51
CA ARG A 56 -2.16 0.21 14.63
C ARG A 56 -1.87 -0.41 13.27
N LEU A 57 -2.89 -0.56 12.42
CA LEU A 57 -2.72 -1.06 11.06
C LEU A 57 -1.81 -0.16 10.25
N LEU A 58 -2.08 1.15 10.24
CA LEU A 58 -1.29 2.10 9.45
C LEU A 58 0.15 2.21 9.97
N ARG A 59 0.35 2.51 11.26
CA ARG A 59 1.70 2.77 11.81
C ARG A 59 2.50 1.51 12.09
N GLY A 60 1.83 0.44 12.54
CA GLY A 60 2.49 -0.80 12.94
C GLY A 60 2.77 -1.75 11.79
N ILE A 61 1.93 -1.75 10.74
CA ILE A 61 2.04 -2.69 9.62
C ILE A 61 2.33 -1.95 8.31
N MET A 62 1.45 -1.03 7.90
CA MET A 62 1.53 -0.47 6.55
C MET A 62 2.76 0.41 6.35
N ASN A 63 3.09 1.29 7.29
CA ASN A 63 4.26 2.17 7.20
C ASN A 63 5.58 1.39 7.06
N PRO A 64 5.93 0.47 7.98
CA PRO A 64 7.18 -0.28 7.83
C PRO A 64 7.18 -1.17 6.58
N ALA A 65 6.03 -1.77 6.23
CA ALA A 65 5.91 -2.58 5.01
C ALA A 65 6.14 -1.75 3.73
N MET A 66 5.55 -0.56 3.63
CA MET A 66 5.77 0.37 2.51
C MET A 66 7.23 0.79 2.40
N ILE A 67 7.85 1.16 3.52
CA ILE A 67 9.26 1.57 3.56
C ILE A 67 10.16 0.43 3.07
N ALA A 68 9.94 -0.79 3.58
CA ALA A 68 10.67 -1.97 3.13
C ALA A 68 10.43 -2.26 1.64
N THR A 69 9.18 -2.16 1.16
CA THR A 69 8.84 -2.34 -0.26
C THR A 69 9.65 -1.41 -1.15
N TRP A 70 9.76 -0.12 -0.80
CA TRP A 70 10.54 0.85 -1.54
C TRP A 70 12.04 0.57 -1.48
N ILE A 71 12.60 0.32 -0.29
CA ILE A 71 14.04 0.05 -0.12
C ILE A 71 14.45 -1.18 -0.94
N PHE A 72 13.80 -2.33 -0.71
CA PHE A 72 14.16 -3.56 -1.41
C PHE A 72 13.79 -3.51 -2.90
N GLY A 73 12.71 -2.80 -3.25
CA GLY A 73 12.30 -2.63 -4.65
C GLY A 73 13.30 -1.81 -5.46
N LEU A 74 13.84 -0.73 -4.88
CA LEU A 74 14.88 0.08 -5.51
C LEU A 74 16.20 -0.68 -5.63
N LEU A 75 16.59 -1.44 -4.61
CA LEU A 75 17.80 -2.28 -4.67
C LEU A 75 17.68 -3.34 -5.79
N LEU A 76 16.54 -4.01 -5.89
CA LEU A 76 16.28 -4.97 -6.97
C LEU A 76 16.20 -4.31 -8.34
N MET A 77 15.64 -3.10 -8.43
CA MET A 77 15.63 -2.31 -9.66
C MET A 77 17.06 -2.05 -10.13
N VAL A 78 17.94 -1.60 -9.21
CA VAL A 78 19.36 -1.32 -9.48
C VAL A 78 20.09 -2.61 -9.92
N ASP A 79 19.89 -3.70 -9.19
CA ASP A 79 20.58 -4.97 -9.44
C ASP A 79 20.24 -5.57 -10.82
N LEU A 80 18.95 -5.54 -11.17
CA LEU A 80 18.39 -6.11 -12.39
C LEU A 80 18.46 -5.19 -13.62
N GLU A 81 18.96 -3.96 -13.47
CA GLU A 81 18.88 -2.94 -14.53
C GLU A 81 17.44 -2.67 -15.01
N ALA A 82 16.46 -2.87 -14.13
CA ALA A 82 15.05 -2.89 -14.51
C ALA A 82 14.54 -1.54 -15.02
N TRP A 83 15.21 -0.42 -14.72
CA TRP A 83 14.85 0.89 -15.24
C TRP A 83 15.08 1.03 -16.76
N ARG A 84 15.75 0.07 -17.41
CA ARG A 84 15.89 0.03 -18.86
C ARG A 84 14.65 -0.54 -19.55
N GLU A 85 13.80 -1.22 -18.79
CA GLU A 85 12.64 -1.93 -19.29
C GLU A 85 11.39 -1.03 -19.27
N PRO A 86 10.67 -0.83 -20.39
CA PRO A 86 9.57 0.12 -20.37
C PRO A 86 8.39 -0.32 -19.49
N TRP A 87 8.11 -1.64 -19.38
CA TRP A 87 7.11 -2.16 -18.43
C TRP A 87 7.39 -1.76 -16.98
N PHE A 88 8.66 -1.57 -16.62
CA PHE A 88 9.05 -1.16 -15.27
C PHE A 88 8.65 0.29 -15.00
N HIS A 89 8.76 1.20 -15.98
CA HIS A 89 8.31 2.59 -15.82
C HIS A 89 6.80 2.68 -15.57
N ALA A 90 6.02 1.90 -16.33
CA ALA A 90 4.57 1.79 -16.11
C ALA A 90 4.26 1.26 -14.70
N LYS A 91 4.97 0.21 -14.26
CA LYS A 91 4.85 -0.32 -12.90
C LYS A 91 5.22 0.72 -11.84
N ALA A 92 6.32 1.46 -12.03
CA ALA A 92 6.80 2.46 -11.09
C ALA A 92 5.78 3.59 -10.90
N LEU A 93 5.14 4.04 -11.98
CA LEU A 93 4.04 5.00 -11.90
C LEU A 93 2.88 4.48 -11.04
N LEU A 94 2.49 3.21 -11.21
CA LEU A 94 1.42 2.61 -10.41
C LEU A 94 1.81 2.45 -8.92
N ILE A 95 3.08 2.17 -8.62
CA ILE A 95 3.58 2.15 -7.23
C ILE A 95 3.51 3.55 -6.61
N LEU A 96 3.80 4.61 -7.37
CA LEU A 96 3.61 5.99 -6.91
C LEU A 96 2.14 6.29 -6.62
N VAL A 97 1.21 5.80 -7.44
CA VAL A 97 -0.23 5.90 -7.17
C VAL A 97 -0.60 5.20 -5.86
N LEU A 98 -0.12 3.96 -5.62
CA LEU A 98 -0.36 3.26 -4.35
C LEU A 98 0.24 4.00 -3.15
N THR A 99 1.42 4.60 -3.31
CA THR A 99 2.09 5.39 -2.28
C THR A 99 1.27 6.65 -1.96
N HIS A 100 0.76 7.32 -2.99
CA HIS A 100 -0.13 8.47 -2.80
C HIS A 100 -1.42 8.07 -2.05
N LEU A 101 -2.04 6.95 -2.44
CA LEU A 101 -3.22 6.41 -1.76
C LEU A 101 -2.94 6.08 -0.29
N HIS A 102 -1.80 5.45 0.01
CA HIS A 102 -1.39 5.18 1.39
C HIS A 102 -1.36 6.48 2.23
N HIS A 103 -0.79 7.55 1.69
CA HIS A 103 -0.75 8.85 2.39
C HIS A 103 -2.12 9.48 2.54
N LEU A 104 -3.01 9.36 1.54
CA LEU A 104 -4.40 9.79 1.66
C LEU A 104 -5.12 9.03 2.78
N TYR A 105 -4.91 7.72 2.91
CA TYR A 105 -5.49 6.94 4.01
C TYR A 105 -4.93 7.39 5.35
N GLY A 106 -3.64 7.74 5.41
CA GLY A 106 -3.03 8.34 6.59
C GLY A 106 -3.64 9.69 6.97
N ARG A 107 -4.08 10.49 5.99
CA ARG A 107 -4.85 11.73 6.22
C ARG A 107 -6.24 11.41 6.75
N TRP A 108 -7.01 10.56 6.06
CA TRP A 108 -8.38 10.24 6.47
C TRP A 108 -8.46 9.59 7.85
N ARG A 109 -7.49 8.74 8.20
CA ARG A 109 -7.37 8.21 9.57
C ARG A 109 -7.26 9.32 10.60
N LYS A 110 -6.49 10.39 10.33
CA LYS A 110 -6.39 11.55 11.23
C LYS A 110 -7.69 12.36 11.27
N ASP A 111 -8.43 12.41 10.16
CA ASP A 111 -9.73 13.06 10.11
C ASP A 111 -10.73 12.30 11.00
N PHE A 112 -10.76 10.96 10.92
CA PHE A 112 -11.51 10.10 11.83
C PHE A 112 -11.07 10.23 13.29
N GLU A 113 -9.76 10.25 13.58
CA GLU A 113 -9.21 10.44 14.93
C GLU A 113 -9.68 11.76 15.57
N ARG A 114 -9.94 12.79 14.75
CA ARG A 114 -10.44 14.11 15.17
C ARG A 114 -11.95 14.25 15.06
N ASP A 115 -12.68 13.18 14.74
CA ASP A 115 -14.12 13.18 14.51
C ASP A 115 -14.57 14.20 13.42
N ALA A 116 -13.68 14.49 12.47
CA ALA A 116 -13.83 15.49 11.42
C ALA A 116 -13.97 14.88 10.02
N ASN A 117 -14.31 13.58 9.93
CA ASN A 117 -14.58 12.96 8.65
C ASN A 117 -15.85 13.54 8.00
N GLU A 118 -15.71 14.01 6.76
CA GLU A 118 -16.79 14.55 5.93
C GLU A 118 -17.16 13.61 4.76
N ARG A 119 -16.44 12.50 4.59
CA ARG A 119 -16.63 11.56 3.48
C ARG A 119 -17.64 10.48 3.83
N SER A 120 -18.44 10.10 2.84
CA SER A 120 -19.49 9.09 3.00
C SER A 120 -18.95 7.65 2.98
N PRO A 121 -19.68 6.66 3.54
CA PRO A 121 -19.33 5.24 3.41
C PRO A 121 -19.17 4.80 1.94
N ARG A 122 -19.98 5.36 1.03
CA ARG A 122 -19.88 5.07 -0.42
C ARG A 122 -18.54 5.49 -0.99
N PHE A 123 -18.00 6.64 -0.57
CA PHE A 123 -16.68 7.09 -1.00
C PHE A 123 -15.60 6.07 -0.61
N TYR A 124 -15.60 5.61 0.63
CA TYR A 124 -14.62 4.62 1.10
C TYR A 124 -14.76 3.25 0.46
N ARG A 125 -15.98 2.83 0.09
CA ARG A 125 -16.20 1.62 -0.72
C ARG A 125 -15.55 1.72 -2.10
N ILE A 126 -15.64 2.88 -2.76
CA ILE A 126 -14.96 3.07 -4.05
C ILE A 126 -13.44 3.05 -3.86
N MET A 127 -12.95 3.75 -2.83
CA MET A 127 -11.52 3.77 -2.51
C MET A 127 -10.96 2.38 -2.16
N ASN A 128 -11.80 1.48 -1.63
CA ASN A 128 -11.41 0.09 -1.36
C ASN A 128 -11.01 -0.68 -2.63
N GLU A 129 -11.66 -0.40 -3.76
CA GLU A 129 -11.41 -1.12 -5.01
C GLU A 129 -10.17 -0.60 -5.75
N VAL A 130 -9.78 0.66 -5.54
CA VAL A 130 -8.67 1.28 -6.27
C VAL A 130 -7.35 0.50 -6.07
N PRO A 131 -6.90 0.14 -4.85
CA PRO A 131 -5.70 -0.67 -4.67
C PRO A 131 -5.77 -2.04 -5.34
N ALA A 132 -6.95 -2.68 -5.37
CA ALA A 132 -7.12 -3.99 -5.99
C ALA A 132 -6.90 -3.93 -7.51
N VAL A 133 -7.49 -2.93 -8.17
CA VAL A 133 -7.31 -2.71 -9.61
C VAL A 133 -5.86 -2.38 -9.93
N VAL A 134 -5.25 -1.46 -9.18
CA VAL A 134 -3.85 -1.07 -9.40
C VAL A 134 -2.90 -2.25 -9.18
N MET A 135 -3.13 -3.07 -8.15
CA MET A 135 -2.37 -4.30 -7.89
C MET A 135 -2.47 -5.29 -9.05
N ALA A 136 -3.68 -5.53 -9.58
CA ALA A 136 -3.87 -6.45 -10.70
C ALA A 136 -3.06 -6.02 -11.93
N ILE A 137 -3.07 -4.74 -12.26
CA ILE A 137 -2.27 -4.19 -13.38
C ILE A 137 -0.77 -4.34 -13.11
N ILE A 138 -0.30 -4.04 -11.89
CA ILE A 138 1.10 -4.24 -11.50
C ILE A 138 1.54 -5.70 -11.69
N VAL A 139 0.71 -6.66 -11.26
CA VAL A 139 1.02 -8.09 -11.41
C VAL A 139 1.11 -8.48 -12.88
N ILE A 140 0.16 -8.03 -13.72
CA ILE A 140 0.19 -8.28 -15.17
C ILE A 140 1.47 -7.71 -15.79
N LEU A 141 1.85 -6.48 -15.47
CA LEU A 141 3.08 -5.86 -15.99
C LEU A 141 4.34 -6.66 -15.64
N VAL A 142 4.43 -7.16 -14.40
CA VAL A 142 5.62 -7.89 -13.93
C VAL A 142 5.71 -9.30 -14.51
N ILE A 143 4.57 -9.97 -14.73
CA ILE A 143 4.51 -11.35 -15.21
C ILE A 143 4.55 -11.42 -16.73
N VAL A 144 3.70 -10.64 -17.40
CA VAL A 144 3.54 -10.68 -18.86
C VAL A 144 4.66 -9.89 -19.55
N LYS A 145 5.13 -8.79 -18.94
CA LYS A 145 6.12 -7.88 -19.52
C LYS A 145 5.80 -7.53 -20.99
N PRO A 146 4.66 -6.87 -21.25
CA PRO A 146 4.12 -6.75 -22.60
C PRO A 146 4.93 -5.88 -23.57
N PHE A 147 5.92 -5.13 -23.08
CA PHE A 147 6.76 -4.22 -23.86
C PHE A 147 8.06 -3.88 -23.11
#